data_AF-A0A7L4CWP3-F1
#
_entry.id   AF-A0A7L4CWP3-F1
#
_cell.length_a   1.000
_cell.length_b   1.000
_cell.length_c   1.000
_cell.angle_alpha   90.00
_cell.angle_beta   90.00
_cell.angle_gamma   90.00
#
_symmetry.space_group_name_H-M   'P 1'
#
loop_
_entity.id
_entity.type
_entity.pdbx_description
1 polymer ?
#
loop_
_entity_poly.entity_id
_entity_poly.type
_entity_poly.pdbx_seq_one_letter_code
_entity_poly.pdbx_strand_id
1 'polypeptide(L)'
;QGKFTLLRDTRTDGSFLVHHFLSFYLRAGCKVCFVALLQSFSHYSVVAQKLGVNLTAARERGQLVFLEGLKSCLDLLFGENKEQSGQPSPLQFLSESTSDLKALFDFVRTSLTPTSSDSWKIPVLVVDDLSVLLSLGATPVAVLDFIHYCRVVVCTQLKVLLPALVQGTE
;
A
#
# COMPACT_ATOMS: atom_id res chain seq x y z
N GLN A 1 -17.98 -2.81 11.95
CA GLN A 1 -16.80 -3.66 12.10
C GLN A 1 -15.87 -3.44 10.91
N GLY A 2 -14.60 -3.14 11.17
CA GLY A 2 -13.56 -3.19 10.13
C GLY A 2 -13.18 -4.65 9.84
N LYS A 3 -13.10 -5.01 8.55
CA LYS A 3 -12.72 -6.35 8.12
C LYS A 3 -11.24 -6.36 7.73
N PHE A 4 -10.48 -7.29 8.28
CA PHE A 4 -9.09 -7.55 7.92
C PHE A 4 -9.03 -8.85 7.10
N THR A 5 -8.42 -8.81 5.92
CA THR A 5 -8.30 -10.01 5.07
C THR A 5 -6.86 -10.21 4.65
N LEU A 6 -6.21 -11.22 5.22
CA LEU A 6 -4.87 -11.66 4.83
C LEU A 6 -4.98 -12.67 3.69
N LEU A 7 -4.35 -12.37 2.57
CA LEU A 7 -4.17 -13.34 1.48
C LEU A 7 -2.81 -14.00 1.67
N ARG A 8 -2.78 -15.34 1.63
CA ARG A 8 -1.55 -16.14 1.63
C ARG A 8 -1.63 -17.10 0.45
N ASP A 9 -0.58 -17.10 -0.35
CA ASP A 9 -0.35 -18.11 -1.38
C ASP A 9 0.77 -19.07 -0.92
N THR A 10 0.73 -20.31 -1.38
CA THR A 10 1.74 -21.36 -1.12
C THR A 10 2.03 -22.23 -2.34
N ARG A 11 1.16 -22.24 -3.36
CA ARG A 11 1.24 -23.17 -4.50
C ARG A 11 0.72 -22.60 -5.82
N THR A 12 -0.02 -21.49 -5.81
CA THR A 12 -0.76 -20.99 -6.98
C THR A 12 -0.87 -19.48 -6.93
N ASP A 13 -0.17 -18.80 -7.84
CA ASP A 13 -0.03 -17.34 -7.87
C ASP A 13 -1.33 -16.59 -7.51
N GLY A 14 -1.40 -16.13 -6.26
CA GLY A 14 -2.53 -15.41 -5.69
C GLY A 14 -2.52 -13.90 -6.00
N SER A 15 -1.51 -13.39 -6.72
CA SER A 15 -1.35 -11.96 -7.00
C SER A 15 -2.55 -11.35 -7.75
N PHE A 16 -3.27 -12.15 -8.56
CA PHE A 16 -4.48 -11.72 -9.26
C PHE A 16 -5.57 -11.18 -8.32
N LEU A 17 -5.63 -11.67 -7.08
CA LEU A 17 -6.61 -11.22 -6.09
C LEU A 17 -6.38 -9.76 -5.70
N VAL A 18 -5.12 -9.30 -5.65
CA VAL A 18 -4.79 -7.90 -5.39
C VAL A 18 -5.37 -7.01 -6.48
N HIS A 19 -5.20 -7.40 -7.75
CA HIS A 19 -5.78 -6.68 -8.89
C HIS A 19 -7.32 -6.68 -8.84
N HIS A 20 -7.92 -7.80 -8.46
CA HIS A 20 -9.37 -7.92 -8.31
C HIS A 20 -9.90 -6.98 -7.22
N PHE A 21 -9.31 -7.02 -6.01
CA PHE A 21 -9.74 -6.17 -4.90
C PHE A 21 -9.52 -4.69 -5.20
N LEU A 22 -8.37 -4.32 -5.75
CA LEU A 22 -8.09 -2.94 -6.17
C LEU A 22 -9.19 -2.44 -7.13
N SER A 23 -9.48 -3.21 -8.17
CA SER A 23 -10.50 -2.84 -9.17
C SER A 23 -11.90 -2.80 -8.56
N PHE A 24 -12.23 -3.76 -7.70
CA PHE A 24 -13.51 -3.85 -7.00
C PHE A 24 -13.79 -2.60 -6.15
N TYR A 25 -12.85 -2.20 -5.27
CA TYR A 25 -13.06 -1.05 -4.38
C TYR A 25 -13.06 0.28 -5.13
N LEU A 26 -12.22 0.43 -6.16
CA LEU A 26 -12.24 1.64 -6.99
C LEU A 26 -13.58 1.79 -7.72
N ARG A 27 -14.14 0.71 -8.27
CA ARG A 27 -15.49 0.71 -8.89
C ARG A 27 -16.60 0.94 -7.88
N ALA A 28 -16.41 0.49 -6.64
CA ALA A 28 -17.37 0.74 -5.55
C ALA A 28 -17.41 2.21 -5.11
N GLY A 29 -16.48 3.06 -5.57
CA GLY A 29 -16.39 4.48 -5.19
C GLY A 29 -15.65 4.70 -3.86
N CYS A 30 -14.84 3.73 -3.43
CA CYS A 30 -14.00 3.85 -2.25
C CYS A 30 -12.72 4.63 -2.56
N LYS A 31 -12.21 5.39 -1.60
CA LYS A 31 -10.83 5.90 -1.63
C LYS A 31 -9.88 4.74 -1.34
N VAL A 32 -8.83 4.57 -2.13
CA VAL A 32 -7.91 3.43 -1.97
C VAL A 32 -6.50 3.97 -1.75
N CYS A 33 -5.88 3.61 -0.63
CA CYS A 33 -4.43 3.70 -0.45
C CYS A 33 -3.86 2.35 -0.86
N PHE A 34 -3.05 2.32 -1.91
CA PHE A 34 -2.39 1.13 -2.38
C PHE A 34 -0.88 1.23 -2.18
N VAL A 35 -0.36 0.38 -1.30
CA VAL A 35 1.07 0.19 -1.07
C VAL A 35 1.53 -0.99 -1.92
N ALA A 36 2.09 -0.69 -3.10
CA ALA A 36 2.60 -1.67 -4.04
C ALA A 36 4.11 -1.82 -3.86
N LEU A 37 4.51 -2.84 -3.11
CA LEU A 37 5.89 -3.13 -2.76
C LEU A 37 6.62 -3.92 -3.83
N LEU A 38 5.92 -4.69 -4.66
CA LEU A 38 6.54 -5.64 -5.61
C LEU A 38 6.48 -5.18 -7.07
N GLN A 39 5.40 -4.53 -7.51
CA GLN A 39 5.18 -4.20 -8.93
C GLN A 39 4.97 -2.70 -9.15
N SER A 40 5.32 -2.22 -10.34
CA SER A 40 5.21 -0.79 -10.71
C SER A 40 3.75 -0.36 -10.93
N PHE A 41 3.50 0.95 -10.88
CA PHE A 41 2.20 1.51 -11.22
C PHE A 41 1.76 1.13 -12.63
N SER A 42 2.69 1.09 -13.59
CA SER A 42 2.41 0.73 -14.98
C SER A 42 1.86 -0.69 -15.10
N HIS A 43 2.44 -1.66 -14.38
CA HIS A 43 1.93 -3.03 -14.34
C HIS A 43 0.48 -3.04 -13.85
N TYR A 44 0.23 -2.49 -12.66
CA TYR A 44 -1.11 -2.46 -12.09
C TYR A 44 -2.11 -1.72 -13.00
N SER A 45 -1.70 -0.65 -13.68
CA SER A 45 -2.55 0.12 -14.59
C SER A 45 -2.98 -0.70 -15.81
N VAL A 46 -2.06 -1.43 -16.44
CA VAL A 46 -2.38 -2.30 -17.59
C VAL A 46 -3.38 -3.40 -17.20
N VAL A 47 -3.20 -4.02 -16.03
CA VAL A 47 -4.10 -5.09 -15.56
C VAL A 47 -5.47 -4.52 -15.14
N ALA A 48 -5.48 -3.42 -14.40
CA ALA A 48 -6.72 -2.76 -13.97
C ALA A 48 -7.54 -2.24 -15.16
N GLN A 49 -6.89 -1.75 -16.22
CA GLN A 49 -7.57 -1.31 -17.43
C GLN A 49 -8.32 -2.47 -18.11
N LYS A 50 -7.75 -3.67 -18.12
CA LYS A 50 -8.44 -4.89 -18.58
C LYS A 50 -9.64 -5.27 -17.71
N LEU A 51 -9.63 -4.88 -16.44
CA LEU A 51 -10.75 -5.04 -15.49
C LEU A 51 -11.74 -3.86 -15.53
N GLY A 52 -11.60 -2.94 -16.49
CA GLY A 52 -12.49 -1.79 -16.68
C GLY A 52 -12.22 -0.62 -15.74
N VAL A 53 -11.03 -0.54 -15.13
CA VAL A 53 -10.64 0.53 -14.20
C VAL A 53 -9.42 1.29 -14.71
N ASN A 54 -9.55 2.61 -14.84
CA ASN A 54 -8.42 3.49 -15.18
C ASN A 54 -7.77 4.01 -13.89
N LEU A 55 -6.58 3.47 -13.53
CA LEU A 55 -5.86 3.88 -12.32
C LEU A 55 -5.30 5.30 -12.41
N THR A 56 -4.86 5.73 -13.59
CA THR A 56 -4.36 7.10 -13.80
C THR A 56 -5.44 8.12 -13.48
N ALA A 57 -6.62 7.94 -14.07
CA ALA A 57 -7.77 8.78 -13.77
C ALA A 57 -8.20 8.70 -12.30
N ALA A 58 -8.02 7.53 -11.63
CA ALA A 58 -8.32 7.36 -10.21
C ALA A 58 -7.36 8.13 -9.31
N ARG A 59 -6.09 8.18 -9.71
CA ARG A 59 -5.06 8.94 -9.03
C ARG A 59 -5.26 10.45 -9.21
N GLU A 60 -5.53 10.89 -10.43
CA GLU A 60 -5.75 12.31 -10.75
C GLU A 60 -6.94 12.92 -10.00
N ARG A 61 -8.03 12.16 -9.82
CA ARG A 61 -9.19 12.60 -9.04
C ARG A 61 -9.03 12.42 -7.52
N GLY A 62 -7.86 11.97 -7.06
CA GLY A 62 -7.58 11.75 -5.63
C GLY A 62 -8.28 10.54 -5.01
N GLN A 63 -8.90 9.67 -5.81
CA GLN A 63 -9.52 8.43 -5.31
C GLN A 63 -8.46 7.37 -4.97
N LEU A 64 -7.36 7.32 -5.73
CA LEU A 64 -6.26 6.38 -5.54
C LEU A 64 -5.01 7.11 -5.07
N VAL A 65 -4.51 6.75 -3.90
CA VAL A 65 -3.15 7.07 -3.45
C VAL A 65 -2.29 5.83 -3.68
N PHE A 66 -1.21 5.96 -4.44
CA PHE A 66 -0.37 4.82 -4.84
C PHE A 66 1.08 5.05 -4.41
N LEU A 67 1.63 4.11 -3.64
CA LEU A 67 3.05 4.05 -3.27
C LEU A 67 3.74 2.96 -4.07
N GLU A 68 4.73 3.33 -4.88
CA GLU A 68 5.63 2.42 -5.59
C GLU A 68 6.84 2.09 -4.72
N GLY A 69 6.81 0.99 -3.99
CA GLY A 69 7.83 0.60 -3.02
C GLY A 69 9.20 0.35 -3.65
N LEU A 70 9.29 -0.49 -4.70
CA LEU A 70 10.58 -0.74 -5.38
C LEU A 70 11.20 0.54 -5.93
N LYS A 71 10.40 1.39 -6.58
CA LYS A 71 10.88 2.66 -7.10
C LYS A 71 11.38 3.57 -5.97
N SER A 72 10.58 3.70 -4.90
CA SER A 72 10.96 4.50 -3.74
C SER A 72 12.22 3.98 -3.03
N CYS A 73 12.44 2.65 -3.04
CA CYS A 73 13.65 2.02 -2.51
C CYS A 73 14.87 2.36 -3.37
N LEU A 74 14.76 2.22 -4.69
CA LEU A 74 15.84 2.58 -5.63
C LEU A 74 16.18 4.06 -5.56
N ASP A 75 15.18 4.94 -5.50
CA ASP A 75 15.37 6.38 -5.37
C ASP A 75 16.07 6.75 -4.05
N LEU A 76 15.86 6.02 -2.96
CA LEU A 76 16.56 6.24 -1.69
C LEU A 76 18.01 5.72 -1.69
N LEU A 77 18.25 4.57 -2.30
CA LEU A 77 19.58 3.93 -2.30
C LEU A 77 20.53 4.52 -3.35
N PHE A 78 19.99 4.95 -4.50
CA PHE A 78 20.77 5.36 -5.67
C PHE A 78 20.41 6.76 -6.17
N GLY A 79 19.38 7.41 -5.62
CA GLY A 79 19.00 8.75 -6.03
C GLY A 79 19.98 9.79 -5.52
N GLU A 80 20.41 10.68 -6.43
CA GLU A 80 21.13 11.90 -6.06
C GLU A 80 20.15 12.82 -5.30
N ASN A 81 20.22 12.79 -3.96
CA ASN A 81 19.55 13.67 -2.99
C ASN A 81 18.49 14.63 -3.58
N LYS A 82 17.27 14.12 -3.82
CA LYS A 82 16.11 14.99 -3.97
C LYS A 82 15.44 15.18 -2.62
N GLU A 83 16.03 16.07 -1.84
CA GLU A 83 15.31 16.86 -0.85
C GLU A 83 14.27 17.73 -1.58
N GLN A 84 13.12 17.15 -1.93
CA GLN A 84 11.97 17.92 -2.36
C GLN A 84 10.76 17.47 -1.53
N SER A 85 10.36 18.36 -0.62
CA SER A 85 9.38 18.19 0.46
C SER A 85 9.99 17.60 1.73
N GLY A 86 9.98 18.36 2.83
CA GLY A 86 10.44 17.92 4.16
C GLY A 86 9.51 16.88 4.81
N GLN A 87 9.02 15.91 4.02
CA GLN A 87 8.27 14.76 4.48
C GLN A 87 9.17 13.52 4.40
N PRO A 88 9.23 12.72 5.48
CA PRO A 88 10.01 11.50 5.50
C PRO A 88 9.55 10.54 4.40
N SER A 89 10.50 9.90 3.72
CA SER A 89 10.17 8.85 2.75
C SER A 89 9.44 7.71 3.46
N PRO A 90 8.37 7.14 2.89
CA PRO A 90 7.69 5.99 3.49
C PRO A 90 8.61 4.79 3.76
N LEU A 91 9.73 4.67 3.02
CA LEU A 91 10.74 3.62 3.20
C LEU A 91 12.05 4.13 3.87
N GLN A 92 11.98 5.20 4.67
CA GLN A 92 13.13 5.78 5.37
C GLN A 92 13.88 4.80 6.29
N PHE A 93 13.23 3.71 6.73
CA PHE A 93 13.87 2.62 7.48
C PHE A 93 15.03 1.94 6.74
N LEU A 94 15.15 2.14 5.42
CA LEU A 94 16.28 1.65 4.62
C LEU A 94 17.55 2.48 4.81
N SER A 95 17.39 3.76 5.14
CA SER A 95 18.51 4.71 5.31
C SER A 95 18.89 4.94 6.77
N GLU A 96 17.97 4.71 7.72
CA GLU A 96 18.18 4.96 9.14
C GLU A 96 18.47 3.67 9.91
N SER A 97 19.15 3.78 11.05
CA SER A 97 19.41 2.64 11.95
C SER A 97 18.17 2.17 12.73
N THR A 98 17.02 2.83 12.53
CA THR A 98 15.72 2.45 13.08
C THR A 98 15.06 1.44 12.14
N SER A 99 14.82 0.23 12.66
CA SER A 99 14.15 -0.83 11.90
C SER A 99 12.62 -0.77 11.99
N ASP A 100 12.07 0.37 12.43
CA ASP A 100 10.63 0.56 12.54
C ASP A 100 10.01 1.04 11.22
N LEU A 101 8.73 0.71 11.03
CA LEU A 101 7.98 1.07 9.83
C LEU A 101 7.08 2.29 10.07
N LYS A 102 7.49 3.20 10.97
CA LYS A 102 6.66 4.32 11.40
C LYS A 102 6.39 5.29 10.26
N ALA A 103 7.38 5.61 9.42
CA ALA A 103 7.20 6.51 8.27
C ALA A 103 6.20 5.93 7.26
N LEU A 104 6.27 4.62 6.99
CA LEU A 104 5.31 3.92 6.13
C LEU A 104 3.89 3.98 6.71
N PHE A 105 3.76 3.75 8.01
CA PHE A 105 2.49 3.86 8.71
C PHE A 105 1.93 5.28 8.67
N ASP A 106 2.76 6.30 8.92
CA ASP A 106 2.37 7.71 8.89
C ASP A 106 1.88 8.11 7.49
N PHE A 107 2.52 7.62 6.43
CA PHE A 107 2.06 7.75 5.04
C PHE A 107 0.66 7.15 4.84
N VAL A 108 0.45 5.89 5.28
CA VAL A 108 -0.85 5.21 5.18
C VAL A 108 -1.93 5.98 5.93
N ARG A 109 -1.64 6.38 7.17
CA ARG A 109 -2.58 7.15 8.01
C ARG A 109 -2.99 8.45 7.33
N THR A 110 -2.01 9.20 6.82
CA THR A 110 -2.26 10.48 6.15
C THR A 110 -3.10 10.29 4.88
N SER A 111 -2.80 9.24 4.11
CA SER A 111 -3.51 8.92 2.87
C SER A 111 -4.98 8.53 3.08
N LEU A 112 -5.29 7.90 4.21
CA LEU A 112 -6.63 7.41 4.54
C LEU A 112 -7.45 8.39 5.38
N THR A 113 -6.82 9.42 5.94
CA THR A 113 -7.54 10.47 6.67
C THR A 113 -8.54 11.15 5.72
N PRO A 114 -9.84 11.21 6.06
CA PRO A 114 -10.83 11.86 5.22
C PRO A 114 -10.55 13.37 5.19
N THR A 115 -10.45 13.93 3.99
CA THR A 115 -10.46 15.37 3.77
C THR A 115 -11.91 15.85 3.68
N SER A 116 -12.20 17.06 4.19
CA SER A 116 -13.57 17.62 4.25
C SER A 116 -14.27 17.75 2.89
N SER A 117 -13.53 17.62 1.80
CA SER A 117 -13.99 17.65 0.41
C SER A 117 -14.26 16.27 -0.20
N ASP A 118 -13.96 15.17 0.49
CA ASP A 118 -14.00 13.84 -0.13
C ASP A 118 -15.42 13.29 -0.17
N SER A 119 -15.95 13.08 -1.38
CA SER A 119 -17.23 12.39 -1.62
C SER A 119 -17.09 10.87 -1.67
N TRP A 120 -15.90 10.34 -1.39
CA TRP A 120 -15.60 8.92 -1.47
C TRP A 120 -16.27 8.14 -0.34
N LYS A 121 -16.59 6.88 -0.63
CA LYS A 121 -17.07 5.94 0.38
C LYS A 121 -15.92 5.56 1.34
N ILE A 122 -16.14 4.48 2.07
CA ILE A 122 -15.20 3.87 3.00
C ILE A 122 -13.81 3.73 2.35
N PRO A 123 -12.76 4.32 2.95
CA PRO A 123 -11.41 4.19 2.45
C PRO A 123 -10.84 2.80 2.79
N VAL A 124 -9.99 2.33 1.90
CA VAL A 124 -9.45 0.97 1.89
C VAL A 124 -7.94 1.04 1.76
N LEU A 125 -7.24 0.29 2.60
CA LEU A 125 -5.82 0.02 2.42
C LEU A 125 -5.66 -1.33 1.73
N VAL A 126 -4.92 -1.32 0.63
CA VAL A 126 -4.42 -2.50 -0.07
C VAL A 126 -2.90 -2.49 0.06
N VAL A 127 -2.32 -3.63 0.41
CA VAL A 127 -0.86 -3.87 0.37
C VAL A 127 -0.65 -5.16 -0.42
N ASP A 128 0.30 -5.25 -1.35
CA ASP A 128 0.47 -6.43 -2.22
C ASP A 128 1.31 -7.56 -1.58
N ASP A 129 2.58 -7.30 -1.29
CA ASP A 129 3.51 -8.30 -0.78
C ASP A 129 4.37 -7.75 0.36
N LEU A 130 3.91 -8.03 1.58
CA LEU A 130 4.62 -7.67 2.81
C LEU A 130 5.97 -8.41 2.98
N SER A 131 6.21 -9.51 2.27
CA SER A 131 7.49 -10.22 2.35
C SER A 131 8.64 -9.36 1.84
N VAL A 132 8.36 -8.44 0.91
CA VAL A 132 9.34 -7.46 0.41
C VAL A 132 9.89 -6.60 1.56
N LEU A 133 9.08 -6.23 2.56
CA LEU A 133 9.58 -5.46 3.71
C LEU A 133 10.60 -6.27 4.52
N LEU A 134 10.37 -7.57 4.71
CA LEU A 134 11.30 -8.47 5.38
C LEU A 134 12.60 -8.61 4.57
N SER A 135 12.49 -8.81 3.26
CA SER A 135 13.63 -8.90 2.34
C SER A 135 14.47 -7.62 2.30
N LEU A 136 13.83 -6.48 2.56
CA LEU A 136 14.48 -5.17 2.67
C LEU A 136 15.05 -4.88 4.08
N GLY A 137 14.99 -5.85 5.00
CA GLY A 137 15.62 -5.76 6.32
C GLY A 137 14.71 -5.29 7.46
N ALA A 138 13.41 -5.08 7.21
CA ALA A 138 12.47 -4.81 8.30
C ALA A 138 12.36 -6.05 9.21
N THR A 139 12.32 -5.84 10.53
CA THR A 139 12.16 -6.94 11.46
C THR A 139 10.72 -7.50 11.40
N PRO A 140 10.52 -8.81 11.67
CA PRO A 140 9.17 -9.36 11.75
C PRO A 140 8.27 -8.64 12.75
N VAL A 141 8.84 -8.17 13.87
CA VAL A 141 8.12 -7.37 14.88
C VAL A 141 7.66 -6.05 14.28
N ALA A 142 8.53 -5.32 13.58
CA ALA A 142 8.15 -4.06 12.93
C ALA A 142 7.05 -4.24 11.86
N VAL A 143 7.08 -5.34 11.10
CA VAL A 143 6.03 -5.68 10.13
C VAL A 143 4.70 -5.98 10.84
N LEU A 144 4.73 -6.75 11.93
CA LEU A 144 3.52 -7.02 12.73
C LEU A 144 2.95 -5.74 13.35
N ASP A 145 3.81 -4.87 13.88
CA ASP A 145 3.43 -3.57 14.43
C ASP A 145 2.80 -2.69 13.35
N PHE A 146 3.40 -2.61 12.15
CA PHE A 146 2.84 -1.90 11.01
C PHE A 146 1.42 -2.41 10.66
N ILE A 147 1.26 -3.72 10.50
CA ILE A 147 -0.05 -4.33 10.21
C ILE A 147 -1.06 -4.01 11.32
N HIS A 148 -0.63 -4.11 12.58
CA HIS A 148 -1.46 -3.82 13.74
C HIS A 148 -1.91 -2.36 13.75
N TYR A 149 -0.99 -1.42 13.61
CA TYR A 149 -1.30 0.01 13.60
C TYR A 149 -2.18 0.40 12.41
N CYS A 150 -1.91 -0.11 11.21
CA CYS A 150 -2.79 0.07 10.05
C CYS A 150 -4.19 -0.48 10.35
N ARG A 151 -4.30 -1.65 10.97
CA ARG A 151 -5.58 -2.24 11.35
C ARG A 151 -6.31 -1.40 12.38
N VAL A 152 -5.61 -0.84 13.36
CA VAL A 152 -6.22 0.05 14.36
C VAL A 152 -6.73 1.31 13.68
N VAL A 153 -5.92 2.00 12.89
CA VAL A 153 -6.33 3.23 12.18
C VAL A 153 -7.51 2.98 11.26
N VAL A 154 -7.45 1.92 10.46
CA VAL A 154 -8.55 1.54 9.58
C VAL A 154 -9.75 1.12 10.42
N CYS A 155 -9.66 0.19 11.38
CA CYS A 155 -10.84 -0.28 12.11
C CYS A 155 -11.49 0.75 13.06
N THR A 156 -10.71 1.69 13.62
CA THR A 156 -11.23 2.74 14.50
C THR A 156 -11.87 3.88 13.73
N GLN A 157 -11.48 4.11 12.47
CA GLN A 157 -12.06 5.19 11.66
C GLN A 157 -12.94 4.68 10.48
N LEU A 158 -12.61 3.57 9.81
CA LEU A 158 -13.01 3.27 8.42
C LEU A 158 -13.09 1.74 8.08
N LYS A 159 -14.23 1.25 7.58
CA LYS A 159 -14.60 -0.19 7.50
C LYS A 159 -13.98 -1.03 6.34
N VAL A 160 -12.66 -1.24 6.19
CA VAL A 160 -12.01 -2.47 5.60
C VAL A 160 -10.48 -2.26 5.37
N LEU A 161 -9.66 -3.24 5.77
CA LEU A 161 -8.22 -3.37 5.52
C LEU A 161 -7.93 -4.70 4.79
N LEU A 162 -7.20 -4.68 3.67
CA LEU A 162 -6.69 -5.87 2.97
C LEU A 162 -5.16 -5.80 2.87
N PRO A 163 -4.41 -6.39 3.80
CA PRO A 163 -3.00 -6.66 3.56
C PRO A 163 -2.91 -7.98 2.79
N ALA A 164 -2.43 -7.95 1.56
CA ALA A 164 -1.97 -9.16 0.90
C ALA A 164 -0.52 -9.44 1.34
N LEU A 165 -0.26 -10.72 1.60
CA LEU A 165 1.05 -11.30 1.87
C LEU A 165 1.28 -12.33 0.76
N VAL A 166 2.00 -11.95 -0.29
CA VAL A 166 2.40 -12.88 -1.33
C VAL A 166 3.74 -13.49 -0.93
N GLN A 167 3.72 -14.49 -0.06
CA GLN A 167 4.94 -15.22 0.25
C GLN A 167 5.17 -16.29 -0.82
N GLY A 168 6.05 -16.01 -1.79
CA GLY A 168 6.64 -17.03 -2.64
C GLY A 168 7.76 -17.72 -1.88
N THR A 169 7.56 -18.96 -1.45
CA THR A 169 8.68 -19.85 -1.07
C THR A 169 8.83 -20.90 -2.15
N GLU A 170 10.01 -20.96 -2.77
CA GLU A 170 10.59 -22.25 -3.11
C GLU A 170 11.08 -22.94 -1.83
#